data_AF-A0A537ZDF3-F1
#
_entry.id   AF-A0A537ZDF3-F1
#
_cell.length_a   1.000
_cell.length_b   1.000
_cell.length_c   1.000
_cell.angle_alpha   90.00
_cell.angle_beta   90.00
_cell.angle_gamma   90.00
#
_symmetry.space_group_name_H-M   'P 1'
#
loop_
_entity.id
_entity.type
_entity.pdbx_description
1 polymer ?
#
loop_
_entity_poly.entity_id
_entity_poly.type
_entity_poly.pdbx_seq_one_letter_code
_entity_poly.pdbx_strand_id
1 'polypeptide(L)'
;WVTAEYSMLPRATAERTSREVGKGRPSGRTQEIQRLIGRSLRAVTDLAKLGEGTIWIDCDVLQADAGTRTASITGGYLALALALRALEERGAVTKEVLTDSVAA
;
A
#
# COMPACT_ATOMS: atom_id res chain seq x y z
N TRP A 1 -5.92 -4.93 -10.92
CA TRP A 1 -4.50 -4.73 -10.54
C TRP A 1 -4.43 -4.07 -9.16
N VAL A 2 -3.37 -4.36 -8.38
CA VAL A 2 -3.13 -3.67 -7.10
C VAL A 2 -1.75 -3.03 -7.19
N THR A 3 -1.63 -1.76 -6.82
CA THR A 3 -0.35 -1.02 -6.79
C THR A 3 -0.25 -0.18 -5.53
N ALA A 4 0.95 0.29 -5.20
CA ALA A 4 1.17 1.05 -3.97
C ALA A 4 2.12 2.23 -4.17
N GLU A 5 1.79 3.33 -3.50
CA GLU A 5 2.67 4.46 -3.27
C GLU A 5 3.09 4.51 -1.81
N TYR A 6 4.31 4.96 -1.57
CA TYR A 6 4.89 5.06 -0.24
C TYR A 6 5.55 6.42 -0.15
N SER A 7 5.23 7.16 0.90
CA SER A 7 5.84 8.45 1.14
C SER A 7 6.10 8.63 2.62
N MET A 8 7.06 9.49 2.93
CA MET A 8 7.38 9.87 4.29
C MET A 8 7.27 11.37 4.39
N LEU A 9 6.46 11.85 5.34
CA LEU A 9 6.35 13.28 5.56
C LEU A 9 7.71 13.86 5.96
N PRO A 10 8.05 15.10 5.54
CA PRO A 10 9.33 15.73 5.85
C PRO A 10 9.74 15.70 7.33
N ARG A 11 8.77 15.64 8.26
CA ARG A 11 9.02 15.62 9.71
C ARG A 11 8.58 14.33 10.39
N ALA A 12 8.45 13.23 9.64
CA ALA A 12 8.17 11.93 10.23
C ALA A 12 9.37 11.37 11.02
N THR A 13 10.60 11.74 10.64
CA THR A 13 11.85 11.35 11.30
C THR A 13 12.30 12.41 12.32
N ALA A 14 13.22 12.03 13.22
CA ALA A 14 13.82 12.94 14.21
C ALA A 14 14.44 14.19 13.56
N GLU A 15 15.19 14.00 12.47
CA GLU A 15 15.67 15.07 11.62
C GLU A 15 14.73 15.29 10.43
N ARG A 16 14.50 16.56 10.06
CA ARG A 16 13.63 16.88 8.93
C ARG A 16 14.28 16.46 7.61
N THR A 17 13.60 15.62 6.84
CA THR A 17 14.00 15.27 5.48
C THR A 17 13.37 16.23 4.46
N SER A 18 14.03 16.42 3.31
CA SER A 18 13.45 17.21 2.22
C SER A 18 12.35 16.41 1.50
N ARG A 19 11.24 17.08 1.16
CA ARG A 19 10.13 16.48 0.40
C ARG A 19 10.62 15.93 -0.94
N GLU A 20 10.30 14.67 -1.25
CA GLU A 20 10.76 14.00 -2.48
C GLU A 20 10.22 14.65 -3.76
N VAL A 21 8.98 15.17 -3.73
CA VAL A 21 8.40 15.96 -4.84
C VAL A 21 9.29 17.15 -5.21
N GLY A 22 9.90 17.82 -4.22
CA GLY A 22 10.81 18.95 -4.45
C GLY A 22 12.14 18.54 -5.08
N LYS A 23 12.50 17.25 -5.06
CA LYS A 23 13.69 16.70 -5.72
C LYS A 23 13.41 16.19 -7.15
N GLY A 24 12.15 16.22 -7.60
CA GLY A 24 11.74 15.80 -8.94
C GLY A 24 11.69 14.29 -9.19
N ARG A 25 12.07 13.45 -8.21
CA ARG A 25 11.97 11.98 -8.31
C ARG A 25 11.93 11.30 -6.93
N PRO A 26 11.20 10.17 -6.79
CA PRO A 26 11.26 9.35 -5.58
C PRO A 26 12.66 8.75 -5.36
N SER A 27 13.08 8.61 -4.11
CA SER A 27 14.35 7.96 -3.79
C SER A 27 14.35 6.46 -4.12
N GLY A 28 15.54 5.85 -4.25
CA GLY A 28 15.65 4.40 -4.49
C GLY A 28 14.98 3.58 -3.40
N ARG A 29 15.09 4.02 -2.14
CA ARG A 29 14.40 3.42 -0.98
C ARG A 29 12.88 3.49 -1.13
N THR A 30 12.33 4.66 -1.49
CA THR A 30 10.90 4.82 -1.72
C THR A 30 10.39 3.87 -2.81
N GLN A 31 11.09 3.81 -3.95
CA GLN A 31 10.73 2.90 -5.04
C GLN A 31 10.83 1.42 -4.66
N GLU A 32 11.81 1.03 -3.83
CA GLU A 32 11.92 -0.32 -3.28
C GLU A 32 10.71 -0.68 -2.41
N ILE A 33 10.34 0.20 -1.48
CA ILE A 33 9.23 -0.02 -0.55
C ILE A 33 7.90 -0.06 -1.30
N GLN A 34 7.65 0.85 -2.24
CA GLN A 34 6.47 0.82 -3.11
C GLN A 34 6.30 -0.52 -3.82
N ARG A 35 7.39 -1.01 -4.43
CA ARG A 35 7.36 -2.29 -5.13
C ARG A 35 7.16 -3.46 -4.15
N LEU A 36 7.74 -3.39 -2.95
CA LEU A 36 7.58 -4.41 -1.92
C LEU A 36 6.13 -4.49 -1.44
N ILE A 37 5.50 -3.35 -1.10
CA ILE A 37 4.10 -3.30 -0.67
C ILE A 37 3.20 -3.84 -1.78
N GLY A 38 3.34 -3.32 -2.99
CA GLY A 38 2.54 -3.77 -4.13
C GLY A 38 2.67 -5.26 -4.41
N ARG A 39 3.89 -5.83 -4.34
CA ARG A 39 4.10 -7.29 -4.51
C ARG A 39 3.45 -8.10 -3.39
N SER A 40 3.59 -7.64 -2.14
CA SER A 40 3.05 -8.35 -0.97
C SER A 40 1.52 -8.43 -1.02
N LEU A 41 0.86 -7.32 -1.35
CA LEU A 41 -0.61 -7.28 -1.44
C LEU A 41 -1.14 -8.05 -2.64
N ARG A 42 -0.47 -7.98 -3.81
CA ARG A 42 -0.85 -8.77 -4.99
C ARG A 42 -0.75 -10.28 -4.73
N ALA A 43 0.18 -10.73 -3.89
CA ALA A 43 0.36 -12.16 -3.61
C ALA A 43 -0.86 -12.81 -2.93
N VAL A 44 -1.65 -12.01 -2.20
CA VAL A 44 -2.86 -12.45 -1.47
C VAL A 44 -4.16 -11.96 -2.11
N THR A 45 -4.09 -11.43 -3.34
CA THR A 45 -5.25 -10.92 -4.09
C THR A 45 -5.46 -11.74 -5.36
N ASP A 46 -6.65 -12.32 -5.52
CA ASP A 46 -7.08 -12.90 -6.78
C ASP A 46 -7.42 -11.77 -7.77
N LEU A 47 -6.46 -11.48 -8.65
CA LEU A 47 -6.59 -10.42 -9.65
C LEU A 47 -7.62 -10.75 -10.74
N ALA A 48 -7.96 -12.02 -10.95
CA ALA A 48 -9.01 -12.40 -11.89
C ALA A 48 -10.39 -12.09 -11.31
N LYS A 49 -10.62 -12.43 -10.03
CA LYS A 49 -11.85 -12.09 -9.32
C LYS A 49 -12.04 -10.59 -9.07
N LEU A 50 -10.93 -9.85 -8.94
CA LEU A 50 -10.95 -8.38 -8.84
C LEU A 50 -11.50 -7.71 -10.12
N GLY A 51 -11.35 -8.35 -11.28
CA GLY A 51 -11.81 -7.82 -12.57
C GLY A 51 -10.97 -6.64 -13.08
N GLU A 52 -11.56 -5.88 -14.01
CA GLU A 52 -10.93 -4.72 -14.67
C GLU A 52 -10.96 -3.46 -13.79
N GLY A 53 -10.29 -3.53 -12.65
CA GLY A 53 -10.13 -2.41 -11.73
C GLY A 53 -8.69 -2.29 -11.23
N THR A 54 -8.27 -1.08 -10.86
CA THR A 54 -6.98 -0.89 -10.19
C THR A 54 -7.20 -0.30 -8.79
N ILE A 55 -6.67 -0.99 -7.78
CA ILE A 55 -6.63 -0.49 -6.40
C ILE A 55 -5.26 0.15 -6.16
N TRP A 56 -5.28 1.41 -5.75
CA TRP A 56 -4.11 2.19 -5.36
C TRP A 56 -4.04 2.22 -3.83
N ILE A 57 -2.91 1.81 -3.28
CA ILE A 57 -2.66 1.78 -1.83
C ILE A 57 -1.61 2.84 -1.51
N ASP A 58 -2.05 3.91 -0.85
CA ASP A 58 -1.17 5.02 -0.49
C ASP A 58 -0.77 4.91 0.98
N CYS A 59 0.55 4.80 1.21
CA CYS A 59 1.14 4.65 2.52
C CYS A 59 1.96 5.89 2.88
N ASP A 60 1.34 6.85 3.56
CA ASP A 60 2.00 8.05 4.05
C ASP A 60 2.43 7.91 5.51
N VAL A 61 3.74 7.91 5.74
CA VAL A 61 4.29 7.81 7.08
C VAL A 61 4.24 9.16 7.79
N LEU A 62 3.44 9.21 8.86
CA LEU A 62 3.30 10.37 9.74
C LEU A 62 4.43 10.47 10.77
N GLN A 63 4.85 9.34 11.32
CA GLN A 63 5.95 9.22 12.28
C GLN A 63 6.76 7.96 11.96
N ALA A 64 8.08 8.09 11.98
CA ALA A 64 9.01 7.03 11.64
C ALA A 64 9.93 6.73 12.83
N ASP A 65 9.71 5.59 13.46
CA ASP A 65 10.56 5.04 14.53
C ASP A 65 10.87 3.56 14.25
N ALA A 66 11.56 3.32 13.13
CA ALA A 66 11.78 2.01 12.52
C ALA A 66 10.47 1.29 12.07
N GLY A 67 10.62 0.13 11.40
CA GLY A 67 9.47 -0.72 11.00
C GLY A 67 8.48 -0.14 9.98
N THR A 68 8.67 1.08 9.47
CA THR A 68 7.66 1.75 8.64
C THR A 68 7.27 0.96 7.40
N ARG A 69 8.20 0.21 6.80
CA ARG A 69 7.93 -0.62 5.62
C ARG A 69 6.98 -1.80 5.91
N THR A 70 7.16 -2.46 7.05
CA THR A 70 6.35 -3.62 7.44
C THR A 70 5.01 -3.18 7.99
N ALA A 71 5.00 -2.07 8.74
CA ALA A 71 3.78 -1.38 9.15
C ALA A 71 2.92 -0.98 7.95
N SER A 72 3.52 -0.46 6.87
CA SER A 72 2.79 -0.12 5.63
C SER A 72 2.21 -1.35 4.92
N ILE A 73 2.86 -2.51 4.96
CA ILE A 73 2.29 -3.75 4.39
C ILE A 73 1.07 -4.18 5.20
N THR A 74 1.20 -4.23 6.52
CA THR A 74 0.12 -4.65 7.43
C THR A 74 -1.07 -3.69 7.37
N GLY A 75 -0.83 -2.37 7.40
CA GLY A 75 -1.86 -1.35 7.26
C GLY A 75 -2.49 -1.35 5.86
N GLY A 76 -1.68 -1.51 4.81
CA GLY A 76 -2.14 -1.60 3.43
C GLY A 76 -3.04 -2.82 3.17
N TYR A 77 -2.75 -3.95 3.82
CA TYR A 77 -3.61 -5.14 3.78
C TYR A 77 -4.99 -4.87 4.40
N LEU A 78 -5.04 -4.23 5.57
CA LEU A 78 -6.30 -3.86 6.20
C LEU A 78 -7.09 -2.86 5.35
N ALA A 79 -6.42 -1.87 4.77
CA ALA A 79 -7.06 -0.89 3.87
C ALA A 79 -7.63 -1.58 2.62
N LEU A 80 -6.87 -2.50 2.01
CA LEU A 80 -7.33 -3.29 0.87
C LEU A 80 -8.54 -4.15 1.24
N ALA A 81 -8.52 -4.83 2.38
CA ALA A 81 -9.63 -5.66 2.84
C ALA A 81 -10.91 -4.84 3.05
N LEU A 82 -10.80 -3.64 3.66
CA LEU A 82 -11.93 -2.72 3.82
C LEU A 82 -12.46 -2.21 2.47
N ALA A 83 -11.56 -1.87 1.54
CA ALA A 83 -11.94 -1.43 0.20
C ALA A 83 -12.68 -2.53 -0.58
N LEU A 84 -12.16 -3.76 -0.54
CA LEU A 84 -12.80 -4.92 -1.18
C LEU A 84 -14.18 -5.20 -0.57
N ARG A 85 -14.30 -5.18 0.76
CA ARG A 85 -15.61 -5.34 1.42
C ARG A 85 -16.63 -4.30 0.96
N ALA A 86 -16.21 -3.02 0.88
CA ALA A 86 -17.08 -1.96 0.40
C ALA A 86 -17.47 -2.13 -1.08
N LEU A 87 -16.61 -2.71 -1.91
CA LEU A 87 -16.92 -3.04 -3.30
C LEU A 87 -17.84 -4.27 -3.42
N GLU A 88 -17.65 -5.28 -2.57
CA GLU A 88 -18.53 -6.45 -2.47
C GLU A 88 -19.96 -6.04 -2.07
N GLU A 89 -20.11 -5.17 -1.07
CA GLU A 89 -21.40 -4.61 -0.64
C GLU A 89 -22.12 -3.84 -1.76
N ARG A 90 -21.36 -3.26 -2.69
CA ARG A 90 -21.88 -2.55 -3.87
C ARG A 90 -22.11 -3.46 -5.07
N GLY A 91 -21.78 -4.75 -4.97
CA GLY A 91 -21.85 -5.71 -6.08
C GLY A 91 -20.84 -5.45 -7.20
N ALA A 92 -19.79 -4.67 -6.93
CA ALA A 92 -18.77 -4.30 -7.92
C ALA A 92 -17.67 -5.37 -8.08
N VAL A 93 -17.45 -6.18 -7.04
CA VAL A 93 -16.52 -7.31 -7.08
C VAL A 93 -17.17 -8.55 -6.49
N THR A 94 -16.65 -9.71 -6.87
CA THR A 94 -17.10 -11.00 -6.31
C THR A 94 -16.58 -11.18 -4.88
N LYS A 95 -17.19 -12.11 -4.13
CA LYS A 95 -16.65 -12.50 -2.82
C LYS A 95 -15.31 -13.21 -2.98
N GLU A 96 -14.52 -13.19 -1.91
CA GLU A 96 -13.25 -13.95 -1.82
C GLU A 96 -12.20 -13.49 -2.83
N VAL A 97 -12.15 -12.18 -3.12
CA VAL A 97 -11.05 -11.57 -3.89
C VAL A 97 -9.74 -11.63 -3.10
N LEU A 98 -9.82 -11.54 -1.77
CA LEU A 98 -8.68 -11.72 -0.88
C LEU A 98 -8.55 -13.21 -0.53
N THR A 99 -7.44 -13.84 -0.90
CA THR A 99 -7.25 -15.30 -0.82
C THR A 99 -6.55 -15.76 0.44
N ASP A 100 -5.77 -14.87 1.06
CA ASP A 100 -5.02 -15.13 2.28
C ASP A 100 -4.80 -13.81 3.04
N SER A 101 -4.19 -13.90 4.21
CA SER A 101 -3.74 -12.77 5.01
C SER A 101 -2.26 -12.47 4.78
N VAL A 102 -1.87 -11.20 4.92
CA VAL A 102 -0.46 -10.81 4.96
C VAL A 102 -0.18 -9.91 6.16
N ALA A 103 0.91 -10.21 6.86
CA ALA A 103 1.50 -9.41 7.92
C ALA A 103 3.03 -9.44 7.76
N ALA A 104 3.72 -8.40 8.24
CA ALA A 104 5.15 -8.21 8.02
C ALA A 104 5.88 -7.73 9.28
#